data_AF-Q1YIW4-F1
#
_entry.id   AF-Q1YIW4-F1
#
_cell.length_a   1.000
_cell.length_b   1.000
_cell.length_c   1.000
_cell.angle_alpha   90.00
_cell.angle_beta   90.00
_cell.angle_gamma   90.00
#
_symmetry.space_group_name_H-M   'P 1'
#
loop_
_entity.id
_entity.type
_entity.pdbx_description
1 polymer ?
#
loop_
_entity_poly.entity_id
_entity_poly.type
_entity_poly.pdbx_seq_one_letter_code
_entity_poly.pdbx_strand_id
1 'polypeptide(L)'
;MENEYIPNELEQLRPAIVRSIGSTASERYLALISEKTFLNLWSYPNPYRSQKLCGGGDGKELCDLLVVCDPHIIVFSEKDISWTDKPDTVAWPRWFRKAVLSAATQLKGAERWLSEFPDRIFLDRSCGAPFPLEFPSVETRRLHRIVVARGAAEACRRYFDGGLGTLALKPGLKGNDHCNPDCTEFLPFAVGDIDPEGDFVHVFDEVSLDIVMHELDTISDFTDYLDKRANFLRSWLLHLAHGEEDLLAYYAIRINEVGEHDFTPPNDATWDDIGSLVIGAGHYSAFIENEQYKAKKKADEVSYAWDRLIETFTNHMLGGTSIVLPGYNYSLNDSEKAVRYMALQSRYIRRSHSEAIMGALSIGREREMFFRAMLASPESRENETGFFFITMKYMDWMKSRGGYEKYRIARTFYLQTYAQALLIKYPYLKRIVGIAMEPPDQGGGASEDIVYAEQIEWTHDDRERVLKDCEALSIMKPFKEIPYRGMEFPEVSKSQEVTQNRGNRRERRAEAARIRNRRSSGNRFEA
;
A
#
# COMPACT_ATOMS: atom_id res chain seq x y z
N MET A 1 5.72 -50.59 19.61
CA MET A 1 6.02 -49.25 19.09
C MET A 1 4.70 -48.54 19.05
N GLU A 2 4.49 -47.69 20.06
CA GLU A 2 3.24 -46.97 20.27
C GLU A 2 2.98 -46.04 19.08
N ASN A 3 1.77 -46.11 18.53
CA ASN A 3 1.26 -45.10 17.63
C ASN A 3 1.17 -43.79 18.43
N GLU A 4 2.11 -42.88 18.21
CA GLU A 4 1.97 -41.49 18.64
C GLU A 4 0.69 -40.94 18.01
N TYR A 5 -0.29 -40.61 18.85
CA TYR A 5 -1.47 -39.85 18.45
C TYR A 5 -0.98 -38.45 18.06
N ILE A 6 -0.88 -38.20 16.75
CA ILE A 6 -0.65 -36.88 16.21
C ILE A 6 -2.03 -36.22 16.11
N PRO A 7 -2.30 -35.13 16.86
CA PRO A 7 -3.53 -34.34 16.67
C PRO A 7 -3.77 -34.00 15.19
N ASN A 8 -5.00 -34.14 14.68
CA ASN A 8 -5.39 -33.85 13.28
C ASN A 8 -4.92 -32.46 12.79
N GLU A 9 -4.73 -31.50 13.68
CA GLU A 9 -4.22 -30.15 13.36
C GLU A 9 -2.76 -30.15 12.89
N LEU A 10 -1.93 -31.07 13.40
CA LEU A 10 -0.53 -31.22 13.00
C LEU A 10 -0.38 -31.86 11.62
N GLU A 11 -1.37 -32.66 11.17
CA GLU A 11 -1.38 -33.26 9.82
C GLU A 11 -1.63 -32.21 8.72
N GLN A 12 -2.25 -31.06 9.06
CA GLN A 12 -2.50 -29.98 8.11
C GLN A 12 -1.29 -29.05 7.92
N LEU A 13 -0.24 -29.20 8.73
CA LEU A 13 0.95 -28.37 8.62
C LEU A 13 1.68 -28.66 7.31
N ARG A 14 2.01 -27.59 6.59
CA ARG A 14 2.72 -27.63 5.31
C ARG A 14 4.14 -27.11 5.49
N PRO A 15 5.08 -27.48 4.61
CA PRO A 15 6.38 -26.83 4.57
C PRO A 15 6.21 -25.31 4.40
N ALA A 16 7.00 -24.53 5.13
CA ALA A 16 7.00 -23.08 4.99
C ALA A 16 7.53 -22.67 3.61
N ILE A 17 6.97 -21.59 3.07
CA ILE A 17 7.43 -20.96 1.84
C ILE A 17 8.69 -20.15 2.18
N VAL A 18 9.84 -20.64 1.71
CA VAL A 18 11.13 -19.97 1.91
C VAL A 18 11.39 -19.02 0.76
N ARG A 19 11.49 -17.72 1.07
CA ARG A 19 11.76 -16.64 0.12
C ARG A 19 13.21 -16.18 0.24
N SER A 20 13.80 -15.65 -0.84
CA SER A 20 15.06 -14.91 -0.76
C SER A 20 14.87 -13.66 0.11
N ILE A 21 15.93 -13.21 0.77
CA ILE A 21 15.96 -11.96 1.51
C ILE A 21 16.66 -10.82 0.74
N GLY A 22 17.25 -11.10 -0.43
CA GLY A 22 18.13 -10.17 -1.15
C GLY A 22 19.61 -10.52 -0.98
N SER A 23 20.37 -10.51 -2.08
CA SER A 23 21.78 -10.90 -2.10
C SER A 23 22.69 -9.74 -1.65
N THR A 24 22.41 -8.54 -2.13
CA THR A 24 23.15 -7.32 -1.80
C THR A 24 22.47 -6.52 -0.68
N ALA A 25 23.18 -5.52 -0.12
CA ALA A 25 22.60 -4.65 0.91
C ALA A 25 21.45 -3.79 0.35
N SER A 26 21.56 -3.37 -0.91
CA SER A 26 20.54 -2.60 -1.61
C SER A 26 19.31 -3.45 -1.93
N GLU A 27 19.49 -4.69 -2.40
CA GLU A 27 18.39 -5.65 -2.62
C GLU A 27 17.67 -5.98 -1.30
N ARG A 28 18.39 -6.17 -0.19
CA ARG A 28 17.78 -6.36 1.13
C ARG A 28 16.96 -5.16 1.58
N TYR A 29 17.44 -3.96 1.28
CA TYR A 29 16.70 -2.73 1.56
C TYR A 29 15.43 -2.62 0.71
N LEU A 30 15.54 -2.90 -0.58
CA LEU A 30 14.40 -2.94 -1.50
C LEU A 30 13.35 -3.96 -1.04
N ALA A 31 13.77 -5.17 -0.67
CA ALA A 31 12.89 -6.19 -0.11
C ALA A 31 12.17 -5.68 1.17
N LEU A 32 12.90 -5.02 2.08
CA LEU A 32 12.34 -4.49 3.33
C LEU A 32 11.27 -3.41 3.08
N ILE A 33 11.55 -2.42 2.23
CA ILE A 33 10.57 -1.36 1.95
C ILE A 33 9.37 -1.92 1.18
N SER A 34 9.59 -2.89 0.30
CA SER A 34 8.51 -3.57 -0.42
C SER A 34 7.62 -4.42 0.47
N GLU A 35 8.16 -5.12 1.47
CA GLU A 35 7.32 -5.81 2.45
C GLU A 35 6.49 -4.82 3.29
N LYS A 36 6.99 -3.61 3.57
CA LYS A 36 6.20 -2.58 4.27
C LYS A 36 5.05 -2.04 3.41
N THR A 37 5.28 -1.82 2.13
CA THR A 37 4.29 -1.23 1.21
C THR A 37 3.30 -2.26 0.65
N PHE A 38 3.80 -3.44 0.24
CA PHE A 38 3.03 -4.47 -0.45
C PHE A 38 2.72 -5.68 0.41
N LEU A 39 3.19 -5.72 1.67
CA LEU A 39 3.06 -6.83 2.60
C LEU A 39 3.85 -8.08 2.16
N ASN A 40 4.09 -8.97 3.12
CA ASN A 40 4.98 -10.13 2.97
C ASN A 40 4.50 -11.17 1.94
N LEU A 41 3.20 -11.42 1.80
CA LEU A 41 2.67 -12.48 0.93
C LEU A 41 2.95 -12.22 -0.54
N TRP A 42 3.01 -10.96 -0.94
CA TRP A 42 3.06 -10.57 -2.35
C TRP A 42 4.46 -10.12 -2.80
N SER A 43 5.43 -9.99 -1.88
CA SER A 43 6.78 -9.49 -2.15
C SER A 43 7.82 -10.62 -2.24
N TYR A 44 8.46 -10.77 -3.40
CA TYR A 44 9.40 -11.87 -3.68
C TYR A 44 10.73 -11.35 -4.26
N PRO A 45 11.78 -11.25 -3.44
CA PRO A 45 13.12 -10.89 -3.91
C PRO A 45 13.75 -12.01 -4.77
N ASN A 46 14.50 -11.61 -5.79
CA ASN A 46 15.31 -12.48 -6.66
C ASN A 46 14.63 -13.79 -7.17
N PRO A 47 13.41 -13.78 -7.73
CA PRO A 47 12.82 -15.00 -8.30
C PRO A 47 13.62 -15.48 -9.52
N TYR A 48 13.57 -16.78 -9.79
CA TYR A 48 14.29 -17.44 -10.87
C TYR A 48 13.36 -17.90 -11.98
N ARG A 49 13.81 -17.81 -13.23
CA ARG A 49 13.18 -18.45 -14.38
C ARG A 49 13.94 -19.70 -14.80
N SER A 50 13.19 -20.75 -15.13
CA SER A 50 13.78 -21.98 -15.64
C SER A 50 14.18 -21.83 -17.10
N GLN A 51 15.48 -21.69 -17.38
CA GLN A 51 16.05 -21.73 -18.74
C GLN A 51 16.65 -23.11 -19.10
N LYS A 52 16.32 -24.16 -18.34
CA LYS A 52 16.85 -25.51 -18.57
C LYS A 52 16.52 -25.97 -19.99
N LEU A 53 17.57 -26.16 -20.80
CA LEU A 53 17.53 -26.86 -22.09
C LEU A 53 18.03 -28.28 -21.85
N CYS A 54 17.23 -29.29 -22.19
CA CYS A 54 17.63 -30.70 -22.11
C CYS A 54 18.11 -31.19 -20.71
N GLY A 55 17.51 -30.69 -19.63
CA GLY A 55 17.71 -31.23 -18.28
C GLY A 55 19.00 -30.81 -17.55
N GLY A 56 19.85 -29.97 -18.18
CA GLY A 56 21.05 -29.40 -17.56
C GLY A 56 20.97 -27.87 -17.40
N GLY A 57 21.61 -27.34 -16.36
CA GLY A 57 21.76 -25.89 -16.09
C GLY A 57 20.94 -25.36 -14.91
N ASP A 58 21.42 -24.26 -14.32
CA ASP A 58 20.73 -23.53 -13.25
C ASP A 58 19.67 -22.58 -13.82
N GLY A 59 18.68 -22.24 -13.01
CA GLY A 59 17.77 -21.12 -13.27
C GLY A 59 18.54 -19.81 -13.37
N LYS A 60 18.00 -18.87 -14.16
CA LYS A 60 18.52 -17.51 -14.25
C LYS A 60 17.59 -16.59 -13.47
N GLU A 61 18.15 -15.67 -12.71
CA GLU A 61 17.36 -14.65 -12.03
C GLU A 61 16.48 -13.87 -13.04
N LEU A 62 15.23 -13.67 -12.65
CA LEU A 62 14.22 -12.97 -13.45
C LEU A 62 14.36 -11.45 -13.27
N CYS A 63 14.40 -10.99 -12.03
CA CYS A 63 14.46 -9.59 -11.62
C CYS A 63 14.90 -9.48 -10.15
N ASP A 64 15.25 -8.28 -9.70
CA ASP A 64 15.75 -8.04 -8.33
C ASP A 64 14.62 -8.18 -7.29
N LEU A 65 13.40 -7.75 -7.65
CA LEU A 65 12.18 -7.97 -6.85
C LEU A 65 10.96 -8.11 -7.77
N LEU A 66 10.06 -9.04 -7.42
CA LEU A 66 8.77 -9.24 -8.05
C LEU A 66 7.66 -9.08 -7.00
N VAL A 67 6.65 -8.27 -7.33
CA VAL A 67 5.39 -8.17 -6.59
C VAL A 67 4.26 -8.69 -7.46
N VAL A 68 3.44 -9.61 -6.94
CA VAL A 68 2.28 -10.15 -7.66
C VAL A 68 1.08 -10.07 -6.75
N CYS A 69 0.13 -9.16 -7.02
CA CYS A 69 -1.10 -8.99 -6.25
C CYS A 69 -2.21 -8.55 -7.21
N ASP A 70 -3.06 -9.50 -7.61
CA ASP A 70 -4.04 -9.32 -8.68
C ASP A 70 -4.90 -8.03 -8.52
N PRO A 71 -4.95 -7.17 -9.55
CA PRO A 71 -4.48 -7.40 -10.93
C PRO A 71 -3.04 -6.96 -11.22
N HIS A 72 -2.30 -6.51 -10.21
CA HIS A 72 -1.00 -5.86 -10.37
C HIS A 72 0.18 -6.83 -10.35
N ILE A 73 1.10 -6.65 -11.29
CA ILE A 73 2.42 -7.27 -11.30
C ILE A 73 3.45 -6.13 -11.33
N ILE A 74 4.33 -6.05 -10.35
CA ILE A 74 5.38 -5.03 -10.30
C ILE A 74 6.73 -5.72 -10.40
N VAL A 75 7.52 -5.34 -11.40
CA VAL A 75 8.85 -5.90 -11.64
C VAL A 75 9.88 -4.80 -11.43
N PHE A 76 10.74 -5.00 -10.43
CA PHE A 76 11.82 -4.07 -10.11
C PHE A 76 13.14 -4.56 -10.69
N SER A 77 13.93 -3.65 -11.25
CA SER A 77 15.34 -3.88 -11.52
C SER A 77 16.20 -2.76 -10.95
N GLU A 78 17.10 -3.12 -10.04
CA GLU A 78 18.01 -2.22 -9.35
C GLU A 78 19.39 -2.21 -10.02
N LYS A 79 19.99 -1.02 -10.12
CA LYS A 79 21.37 -0.82 -10.53
C LYS A 79 22.06 0.18 -9.63
N ASP A 80 23.14 -0.27 -8.99
CA ASP A 80 24.07 0.60 -8.29
C ASP A 80 25.29 0.88 -9.16
N ILE A 81 25.34 2.09 -9.75
CA ILE A 81 26.42 2.51 -10.66
C ILE A 81 27.07 3.76 -10.09
N SER A 82 28.34 3.65 -9.70
CA SER A 82 29.10 4.78 -9.21
C SER A 82 29.26 5.90 -10.25
N TRP A 83 29.06 7.13 -9.82
CA TRP A 83 29.33 8.32 -10.64
C TRP A 83 30.83 8.50 -10.90
N THR A 84 31.18 9.09 -12.04
CA THR A 84 32.59 9.35 -12.44
C THR A 84 32.88 10.84 -12.50
N ASP A 85 34.12 11.26 -12.22
CA ASP A 85 34.57 12.67 -12.26
C ASP A 85 34.76 13.24 -13.69
N LYS A 86 34.07 12.68 -14.69
CA LYS A 86 34.06 13.23 -16.05
C LYS A 86 33.06 14.40 -16.11
N PRO A 87 33.18 15.31 -17.12
CA PRO A 87 32.15 16.33 -17.35
C PRO A 87 30.76 15.70 -17.47
N ASP A 88 29.72 16.37 -16.98
CA ASP A 88 28.37 15.80 -16.90
C ASP A 88 27.82 15.36 -18.27
N THR A 89 28.16 16.10 -19.33
CA THR A 89 27.83 15.74 -20.73
C THR A 89 28.41 14.39 -21.18
N VAL A 90 29.39 13.85 -20.46
CA VAL A 90 30.01 12.53 -20.70
C VAL A 90 29.65 11.53 -19.60
N ALA A 91 29.67 11.95 -18.33
CA ALA A 91 29.35 11.10 -17.20
C ALA A 91 27.89 10.64 -17.23
N TRP A 92 26.96 11.55 -17.50
CA TRP A 92 25.52 11.25 -17.55
C TRP A 92 25.16 10.21 -18.62
N PRO A 93 25.51 10.36 -19.91
CA PRO A 93 25.20 9.31 -20.90
C PRO A 93 25.82 7.95 -20.58
N ARG A 94 26.96 7.90 -19.88
CA ARG A 94 27.59 6.62 -19.48
C ARG A 94 26.86 5.98 -18.31
N TRP A 95 26.52 6.78 -17.31
CA TRP A 95 25.74 6.33 -16.16
C TRP A 95 24.34 5.88 -16.59
N PHE A 96 23.62 6.71 -17.36
CA PHE A 96 22.26 6.43 -17.82
C PHE A 96 22.15 5.13 -18.62
N ARG A 97 23.09 4.86 -19.54
CA ARG A 97 23.12 3.58 -20.28
C ARG A 97 23.25 2.36 -19.36
N LYS A 98 24.07 2.47 -18.30
CA LYS A 98 24.35 1.36 -17.37
C LYS A 98 23.28 1.20 -16.30
N ALA A 99 22.81 2.30 -15.73
CA ALA A 99 21.88 2.32 -14.61
C ALA A 99 20.41 2.20 -15.07
N VAL A 100 20.05 2.87 -16.18
CA VAL A 100 18.66 2.97 -16.63
C VAL A 100 18.39 2.05 -17.82
N LEU A 101 19.05 2.24 -18.97
CA LEU A 101 18.74 1.48 -20.19
C LEU A 101 19.01 -0.02 -20.05
N SER A 102 20.09 -0.39 -19.36
CA SER A 102 20.39 -1.81 -19.07
C SER A 102 19.30 -2.45 -18.20
N ALA A 103 18.81 -1.74 -17.18
CA ALA A 103 17.75 -2.23 -16.30
C ALA A 103 16.41 -2.34 -17.05
N ALA A 104 16.03 -1.32 -17.82
CA ALA A 104 14.85 -1.34 -18.67
C ALA A 104 14.86 -2.53 -19.66
N THR A 105 16.02 -2.86 -20.24
CA THR A 105 16.18 -4.03 -21.10
C THR A 105 15.94 -5.35 -20.35
N GLN A 106 16.42 -5.46 -19.10
CA GLN A 106 16.17 -6.63 -18.25
C GLN A 106 14.68 -6.76 -17.92
N LEU A 107 14.02 -5.65 -17.57
CA LEU A 107 12.58 -5.61 -17.29
C LEU A 107 11.74 -6.05 -18.49
N LYS A 108 12.06 -5.56 -19.70
CA LYS A 108 11.39 -6.02 -20.93
C LYS A 108 11.55 -7.53 -21.16
N GLY A 109 12.72 -8.07 -20.83
CA GLY A 109 12.96 -9.51 -20.86
C GLY A 109 12.21 -10.31 -19.79
N ALA A 110 11.99 -9.72 -18.60
CA ALA A 110 11.23 -10.31 -17.52
C ALA A 110 9.72 -10.31 -17.83
N GLU A 111 9.19 -9.17 -18.27
CA GLU A 111 7.80 -9.00 -18.74
C GLU A 111 7.45 -10.01 -19.83
N ARG A 112 8.31 -10.14 -20.85
CA ARG A 112 8.13 -11.14 -21.90
C ARG A 112 8.06 -12.55 -21.33
N TRP A 113 8.95 -12.88 -20.39
CA TRP A 113 8.97 -14.21 -19.77
C TRP A 113 7.71 -14.49 -18.93
N LEU A 114 7.26 -13.51 -18.14
CA LEU A 114 6.02 -13.60 -17.36
C LEU A 114 4.79 -13.78 -18.26
N SER A 115 4.86 -13.25 -19.48
CA SER A 115 3.78 -13.38 -20.47
C SER A 115 3.79 -14.72 -21.20
N GLU A 116 4.96 -15.20 -21.61
CA GLU A 116 5.07 -16.43 -22.40
C GLU A 116 5.13 -17.70 -21.54
N PHE A 117 5.66 -17.61 -20.31
CA PHE A 117 6.00 -18.75 -19.46
C PHE A 117 5.74 -18.50 -17.94
N PRO A 118 4.50 -18.13 -17.55
CA PRO A 118 4.17 -17.83 -16.14
C PRO A 118 4.43 -19.01 -15.18
N ASP A 119 4.25 -20.25 -15.65
CA ASP A 119 4.46 -21.47 -14.84
C ASP A 119 5.94 -21.85 -14.66
N ARG A 120 6.87 -21.05 -15.21
CA ARG A 120 8.32 -21.33 -15.18
C ARG A 120 9.08 -20.38 -14.26
N ILE A 121 8.41 -19.87 -13.22
CA ILE A 121 8.98 -19.03 -12.17
C ILE A 121 9.15 -19.83 -10.87
N PHE A 122 10.28 -19.61 -10.19
CA PHE A 122 10.72 -20.38 -9.03
C PHE A 122 11.33 -19.48 -7.97
N LEU A 123 11.31 -19.92 -6.71
CA LEU A 123 11.89 -19.22 -5.57
C LEU A 123 13.38 -19.52 -5.37
N ASP A 124 13.92 -20.52 -6.07
CA ASP A 124 15.30 -20.95 -5.93
C ASP A 124 16.00 -21.18 -7.28
N ARG A 125 17.34 -21.08 -7.24
CA ARG A 125 18.20 -21.22 -8.40
C ARG A 125 18.16 -22.61 -9.06
N SER A 126 17.87 -23.67 -8.31
CA SER A 126 17.73 -25.02 -8.87
C SER A 126 16.40 -25.23 -9.60
N CYS A 127 15.47 -24.28 -9.49
CA CYS A 127 14.09 -24.37 -9.99
C CYS A 127 13.35 -25.57 -9.41
N GLY A 128 13.45 -25.79 -8.10
CA GLY A 128 12.79 -26.87 -7.38
C GLY A 128 11.54 -26.43 -6.60
N ALA A 129 11.51 -25.18 -6.14
CA ALA A 129 10.42 -24.54 -5.43
C ALA A 129 9.69 -23.58 -6.40
N PRO A 130 8.51 -23.96 -6.93
CA PRO A 130 7.76 -23.10 -7.83
C PRO A 130 7.30 -21.82 -7.13
N PHE A 131 7.07 -20.77 -7.91
CA PHE A 131 6.44 -19.55 -7.42
C PHE A 131 5.03 -19.88 -6.87
N PRO A 132 4.66 -19.40 -5.67
CA PRO A 132 3.52 -19.96 -4.95
C PRO A 132 2.17 -19.33 -5.30
N LEU A 133 2.16 -18.15 -5.93
CA LEU A 133 0.92 -17.44 -6.30
C LEU A 133 0.61 -17.57 -7.79
N GLU A 134 -0.67 -17.59 -8.11
CA GLU A 134 -1.14 -17.46 -9.49
C GLU A 134 -0.89 -16.04 -10.04
N PHE A 135 -0.55 -15.97 -11.33
CA PHE A 135 -0.44 -14.69 -12.02
C PHE A 135 -1.81 -14.22 -12.51
N PRO A 136 -2.09 -12.89 -12.43
CA PRO A 136 -3.30 -12.32 -12.98
C PRO A 136 -3.48 -12.64 -14.47
N SER A 137 -4.73 -12.79 -14.92
CA SER A 137 -5.04 -13.14 -16.31
C SER A 137 -4.57 -12.06 -17.29
N VAL A 138 -4.27 -12.44 -18.53
CA VAL A 138 -3.77 -11.48 -19.54
C VAL A 138 -4.75 -10.33 -19.81
N GLU A 139 -6.05 -10.56 -19.61
CA GLU A 139 -7.10 -9.57 -19.87
C GLU A 139 -7.19 -8.49 -18.79
N THR A 140 -6.85 -8.83 -17.54
CA THR A 140 -7.01 -7.91 -16.39
C THR A 140 -5.68 -7.45 -15.82
N ARG A 141 -4.58 -8.16 -16.09
CA ARG A 141 -3.28 -7.88 -15.49
C ARG A 141 -2.75 -6.50 -15.87
N ARG A 142 -2.11 -5.85 -14.91
CA ARG A 142 -1.44 -4.56 -15.04
C ARG A 142 0.00 -4.72 -14.63
N LEU A 143 0.92 -4.65 -15.59
CA LEU A 143 2.34 -4.85 -15.36
C LEU A 143 3.07 -3.51 -15.26
N HIS A 144 3.78 -3.32 -14.15
CA HIS A 144 4.52 -2.11 -13.82
C HIS A 144 6.02 -2.39 -13.88
N ARG A 145 6.74 -1.69 -14.76
CA ARG A 145 8.20 -1.83 -14.91
C ARG A 145 8.90 -0.73 -14.14
N ILE A 146 9.68 -1.09 -13.12
CA ILE A 146 10.35 -0.13 -12.26
C ILE A 146 11.87 -0.32 -12.28
N VAL A 147 12.57 0.72 -12.70
CA VAL A 147 14.02 0.85 -12.60
C VAL A 147 14.36 1.64 -11.34
N VAL A 148 15.26 1.09 -10.53
CA VAL A 148 15.86 1.77 -9.37
C VAL A 148 17.32 2.06 -9.70
N ALA A 149 17.62 3.30 -10.06
CA ALA A 149 18.92 3.72 -10.59
C ALA A 149 19.71 4.53 -9.54
N ARG A 150 20.74 3.91 -8.97
CA ARG A 150 21.49 4.47 -7.82
C ARG A 150 22.86 5.02 -8.19
N GLY A 151 23.38 5.87 -7.30
CA GLY A 151 24.78 6.30 -7.32
C GLY A 151 25.02 7.64 -8.02
N ALA A 152 23.97 8.32 -8.48
CA ALA A 152 24.03 9.66 -9.07
C ALA A 152 23.62 10.79 -8.12
N ALA A 153 23.03 10.49 -6.95
CA ALA A 153 22.36 11.50 -6.11
C ALA A 153 23.26 12.70 -5.71
N GLU A 154 24.50 12.44 -5.33
CA GLU A 154 25.43 13.52 -4.95
C GLU A 154 25.86 14.38 -6.16
N ALA A 155 26.03 13.77 -7.33
CA ALA A 155 26.33 14.52 -8.54
C ALA A 155 25.12 15.33 -9.01
N CYS A 156 23.92 14.77 -8.86
CA CYS A 156 22.65 15.44 -9.11
C CYS A 156 22.51 16.71 -8.25
N ARG A 157 22.77 16.60 -6.93
CA ARG A 157 22.75 17.76 -6.02
C ARG A 157 23.70 18.87 -6.45
N ARG A 158 24.92 18.52 -6.86
CA ARG A 158 25.90 19.51 -7.34
C ARG A 158 25.46 20.16 -8.65
N TYR A 159 24.84 19.40 -9.55
CA TYR A 159 24.40 19.90 -10.85
C TYR A 159 23.26 20.93 -10.72
N PHE A 160 22.28 20.67 -9.86
CA PHE A 160 21.14 21.56 -9.64
C PHE A 160 21.34 22.60 -8.51
N ASP A 161 22.56 22.71 -7.96
CA ASP A 161 22.90 23.62 -6.84
C ASP A 161 21.99 23.42 -5.60
N GLY A 162 21.67 22.16 -5.27
CA GLY A 162 20.83 21.81 -4.13
C GLY A 162 19.87 20.65 -4.38
N GLY A 163 18.74 20.66 -3.69
CA GLY A 163 17.73 19.60 -3.74
C GLY A 163 18.11 18.33 -2.96
N LEU A 164 17.25 17.31 -3.04
CA LEU A 164 17.49 16.04 -2.36
C LEU A 164 18.44 15.11 -3.14
N GLY A 165 18.75 15.44 -4.39
CA GLY A 165 19.54 14.62 -5.30
C GLY A 165 18.70 13.64 -6.12
N THR A 166 17.40 13.90 -6.23
CA THR A 166 16.46 13.14 -7.05
C THR A 166 16.58 13.52 -8.53
N LEU A 167 16.24 12.60 -9.43
CA LEU A 167 16.25 12.86 -10.86
C LEU A 167 15.06 13.78 -11.24
N ALA A 168 15.33 14.79 -12.06
CA ALA A 168 14.28 15.62 -12.63
C ALA A 168 13.43 14.81 -13.63
N LEU A 169 12.16 15.16 -13.78
CA LEU A 169 11.26 14.54 -14.74
C LEU A 169 11.04 15.49 -15.91
N LYS A 170 11.46 15.10 -17.10
CA LYS A 170 11.35 15.90 -18.32
C LYS A 170 10.78 15.05 -19.45
N PRO A 171 9.45 15.04 -19.66
CA PRO A 171 8.80 14.21 -20.68
C PRO A 171 9.33 14.39 -22.11
N GLY A 172 9.88 15.57 -22.42
CA GLY A 172 10.60 15.86 -23.67
C GLY A 172 11.73 14.89 -24.01
N LEU A 173 12.35 14.27 -23.00
CA LEU A 173 13.42 13.29 -23.23
C LEU A 173 12.83 11.93 -23.60
N LYS A 174 13.18 11.42 -24.79
CA LYS A 174 12.75 10.10 -25.26
C LYS A 174 13.93 9.22 -25.64
N GLY A 175 13.90 7.97 -25.22
CA GLY A 175 14.86 6.94 -25.68
C GLY A 175 16.32 7.44 -25.66
N ASN A 176 16.95 7.58 -26.83
CA ASN A 176 18.35 7.99 -26.96
C ASN A 176 18.63 9.48 -26.68
N ASP A 177 17.62 10.35 -26.61
CA ASP A 177 17.79 11.79 -26.32
C ASP A 177 18.46 12.01 -24.96
N HIS A 178 18.18 11.13 -23.99
CA HIS A 178 18.83 11.10 -22.68
C HIS A 178 20.37 10.98 -22.75
N CYS A 179 20.91 10.51 -23.87
CA CYS A 179 22.32 10.21 -24.07
C CYS A 179 22.99 11.06 -25.15
N ASN A 180 22.29 12.04 -25.72
CA ASN A 180 22.77 12.85 -26.84
C ASN A 180 22.94 14.33 -26.43
N PRO A 181 24.16 14.78 -26.08
CA PRO A 181 24.42 16.17 -25.70
C PRO A 181 24.05 17.22 -26.76
N ASP A 182 23.94 16.83 -28.02
CA ASP A 182 23.58 17.72 -29.12
C ASP A 182 22.04 17.86 -29.31
N CYS A 183 21.24 17.09 -28.56
CA CYS A 183 19.78 17.18 -28.59
C CYS A 183 19.31 18.42 -27.82
N THR A 184 18.36 19.18 -28.37
CA THR A 184 17.75 20.35 -27.73
C THR A 184 17.15 20.02 -26.37
N GLU A 185 16.58 18.83 -26.23
CA GLU A 185 15.94 18.40 -25.00
C GLU A 185 16.93 17.86 -23.95
N PHE A 186 18.21 17.69 -24.30
CA PHE A 186 19.21 17.07 -23.43
C PHE A 186 19.39 17.85 -22.12
N LEU A 187 19.18 17.14 -21.02
CA LEU A 187 19.40 17.64 -19.67
C LEU A 187 19.97 16.49 -18.83
N PRO A 188 21.24 16.57 -18.38
CA PRO A 188 21.78 15.66 -17.39
C PRO A 188 20.89 15.58 -16.15
N PHE A 189 20.85 14.41 -15.51
CA PHE A 189 20.05 14.18 -14.31
C PHE A 189 18.53 14.35 -14.48
N ALA A 190 18.04 14.30 -15.73
CA ALA A 190 16.61 14.29 -16.04
C ALA A 190 16.21 13.02 -16.81
N VAL A 191 15.02 12.51 -16.51
CA VAL A 191 14.43 11.33 -17.13
C VAL A 191 13.05 11.63 -17.72
N GLY A 192 12.77 11.06 -18.89
CA GLY A 192 11.48 11.11 -19.57
C GLY A 192 11.01 9.71 -19.94
N ASP A 193 10.48 9.53 -21.14
CA ASP A 193 9.97 8.22 -21.59
C ASP A 193 11.09 7.35 -22.18
N ILE A 194 11.37 6.24 -21.50
CA ILE A 194 12.48 5.33 -21.84
C ILE A 194 12.14 4.40 -23.02
N ASP A 195 10.89 3.96 -23.11
CA ASP A 195 10.40 3.02 -24.13
C ASP A 195 9.06 3.53 -24.72
N PRO A 196 9.09 4.60 -25.55
CA PRO A 196 7.86 5.23 -26.06
C PRO A 196 6.97 4.31 -26.90
N GLU A 197 7.56 3.25 -27.47
CA GLU A 197 6.86 2.26 -28.30
C GLU A 197 6.27 1.09 -27.48
N GLY A 198 6.51 1.06 -26.17
CA GLY A 198 6.05 0.00 -25.27
C GLY A 198 5.35 0.54 -24.03
N ASP A 199 5.18 -0.33 -23.04
CA ASP A 199 4.63 0.06 -21.74
C ASP A 199 5.54 1.10 -21.05
N PHE A 200 4.99 1.88 -20.13
CA PHE A 200 5.81 2.89 -19.47
C PHE A 200 6.89 2.22 -18.58
N VAL A 201 8.07 2.83 -18.49
CA VAL A 201 9.13 2.40 -17.56
C VAL A 201 9.30 3.48 -16.50
N HIS A 202 8.93 3.17 -15.27
CA HIS A 202 9.15 4.06 -14.14
C HIS A 202 10.62 4.04 -13.76
N VAL A 203 11.25 5.20 -13.67
CA VAL A 203 12.63 5.35 -13.24
C VAL A 203 12.63 6.17 -11.96
N PHE A 204 13.12 5.56 -10.89
CA PHE A 204 13.37 6.22 -9.61
C PHE A 204 14.84 6.10 -9.26
N ASP A 205 15.37 7.12 -8.58
CA ASP A 205 16.62 7.02 -7.83
C ASP A 205 16.35 6.53 -6.40
N GLU A 206 17.41 6.32 -5.62
CA GLU A 206 17.31 5.80 -4.26
C GLU A 206 16.53 6.72 -3.30
N VAL A 207 16.52 8.03 -3.52
CA VAL A 207 15.84 8.99 -2.66
C VAL A 207 14.37 9.10 -3.05
N SER A 208 14.08 9.21 -4.34
CA SER A 208 12.70 9.32 -4.84
C SER A 208 11.88 8.07 -4.56
N LEU A 209 12.45 6.86 -4.76
CA LEU A 209 11.73 5.62 -4.45
C LEU A 209 11.37 5.53 -2.96
N ASP A 210 12.30 5.90 -2.08
CA ASP A 210 12.09 5.86 -0.63
C ASP A 210 10.94 6.78 -0.21
N ILE A 211 10.92 8.00 -0.74
CA ILE A 211 9.83 8.97 -0.51
C ILE A 211 8.51 8.44 -1.05
N VAL A 212 8.46 7.98 -2.30
CA VAL A 212 7.23 7.50 -2.93
C VAL A 212 6.64 6.30 -2.18
N MET A 213 7.46 5.32 -1.81
CA MET A 213 6.99 4.13 -1.08
C MET A 213 6.65 4.42 0.39
N HIS A 214 7.20 5.50 0.97
CA HIS A 214 6.85 5.96 2.31
C HIS A 214 5.52 6.73 2.35
N GLU A 215 5.22 7.51 1.33
CA GLU A 215 3.97 8.26 1.24
C GLU A 215 2.81 7.43 0.70
N LEU A 216 3.10 6.49 -0.22
CA LEU A 216 2.14 5.61 -0.87
C LEU A 216 2.40 4.16 -0.42
N ASP A 217 2.24 3.91 0.88
CA ASP A 217 2.62 2.68 1.56
C ASP A 217 1.53 1.58 1.52
N THR A 218 0.69 1.58 0.48
CA THR A 218 -0.19 0.46 0.12
C THR A 218 -0.07 0.17 -1.36
N ILE A 219 -0.38 -1.07 -1.78
CA ILE A 219 -0.30 -1.42 -3.20
C ILE A 219 -1.19 -0.53 -4.08
N SER A 220 -2.41 -0.25 -3.65
CA SER A 220 -3.36 0.56 -4.42
C SER A 220 -2.90 2.00 -4.56
N ASP A 221 -2.48 2.64 -3.46
CA ASP A 221 -1.97 4.02 -3.48
C ASP A 221 -0.75 4.12 -4.40
N PHE A 222 0.17 3.15 -4.31
CA PHE A 222 1.38 3.12 -5.12
C PHE A 222 1.06 2.90 -6.61
N THR A 223 0.26 1.90 -6.97
CA THR A 223 -0.02 1.60 -8.38
C THR A 223 -0.90 2.65 -9.03
N ASP A 224 -1.89 3.21 -8.32
CA ASP A 224 -2.71 4.30 -8.85
C ASP A 224 -1.86 5.54 -9.18
N TYR A 225 -0.87 5.83 -8.34
CA TYR A 225 0.11 6.87 -8.65
C TYR A 225 0.95 6.53 -9.87
N LEU A 226 1.48 5.30 -9.99
CA LEU A 226 2.25 4.89 -11.18
C LEU A 226 1.44 5.06 -12.47
N ASP A 227 0.20 4.60 -12.49
CA ASP A 227 -0.66 4.71 -13.65
C ASP A 227 -0.94 6.17 -14.05
N LYS A 228 -1.31 6.99 -13.06
CA LYS A 228 -1.57 8.42 -13.29
C LYS A 228 -0.30 9.18 -13.68
N ARG A 229 0.83 8.81 -13.09
CA ARG A 229 2.16 9.34 -13.43
C ARG A 229 2.52 9.02 -14.88
N ALA A 230 2.41 7.76 -15.29
CA ALA A 230 2.70 7.35 -16.66
C ALA A 230 1.83 8.12 -17.68
N ASN A 231 0.52 8.23 -17.40
CA ASN A 231 -0.41 8.98 -18.23
C ASN A 231 -0.08 10.48 -18.28
N PHE A 232 0.26 11.09 -17.15
CA PHE A 232 0.60 12.51 -17.06
C PHE A 232 1.90 12.86 -17.77
N LEU A 233 2.92 11.99 -17.69
CA LEU A 233 4.17 12.18 -18.42
C LEU A 233 3.95 12.01 -19.93
N ARG A 234 3.14 11.03 -20.36
CA ARG A 234 2.85 10.80 -21.79
C ARG A 234 1.87 11.78 -22.42
N SER A 235 1.08 12.50 -21.62
CA SER A 235 0.11 13.48 -22.11
C SER A 235 0.74 14.82 -22.55
N TRP A 236 2.03 15.04 -22.26
CA TRP A 236 2.74 16.31 -22.51
C TRP A 236 2.27 17.48 -21.65
N LEU A 237 1.36 17.24 -20.70
CA LEU A 237 0.86 18.26 -19.77
C LEU A 237 1.89 18.61 -18.69
N LEU A 238 2.91 17.77 -18.49
CA LEU A 238 4.11 18.10 -17.71
C LEU A 238 5.25 18.51 -18.65
N HIS A 239 5.79 19.71 -18.46
CA HIS A 239 7.01 20.15 -19.13
C HIS A 239 8.26 19.72 -18.35
N LEU A 240 8.27 19.98 -17.04
CA LEU A 240 9.38 19.67 -16.15
C LEU A 240 8.89 19.53 -14.70
N ALA A 241 9.35 18.51 -13.98
CA ALA A 241 9.36 18.50 -12.52
C ALA A 241 10.80 18.43 -12.01
N HIS A 242 11.15 19.23 -11.01
CA HIS A 242 12.52 19.26 -10.47
C HIS A 242 12.91 17.98 -9.70
N GLY A 243 11.93 17.18 -9.29
CA GLY A 243 12.11 15.89 -8.66
C GLY A 243 10.79 15.12 -8.55
N GLU A 244 10.88 13.81 -8.35
CA GLU A 244 9.72 12.95 -8.13
C GLU A 244 8.97 13.32 -6.84
N GLU A 245 9.69 13.72 -5.79
CA GLU A 245 9.12 14.12 -4.51
C GLU A 245 8.20 15.34 -4.65
N ASP A 246 8.56 16.29 -5.53
CA ASP A 246 7.76 17.48 -5.78
C ASP A 246 6.55 17.15 -6.66
N LEU A 247 6.71 16.23 -7.62
CA LEU A 247 5.59 15.69 -8.41
C LEU A 247 4.59 14.97 -7.49
N LEU A 248 5.08 14.14 -6.56
CA LEU A 248 4.27 13.43 -5.58
C LEU A 248 3.53 14.39 -4.65
N ALA A 249 4.20 15.43 -4.14
CA ALA A 249 3.56 16.45 -3.32
C ALA A 249 2.46 17.20 -4.09
N TYR A 250 2.66 17.44 -5.39
CA TYR A 250 1.65 18.05 -6.25
C TYR A 250 0.41 17.14 -6.39
N TYR A 251 0.63 15.84 -6.59
CA TYR A 251 -0.41 14.81 -6.69
C TYR A 251 -1.20 14.64 -5.38
N ALA A 252 -0.49 14.53 -4.25
CA ALA A 252 -1.05 14.14 -2.95
C ALA A 252 -2.06 15.13 -2.34
N ILE A 253 -2.15 16.35 -2.87
CA ILE A 253 -3.10 17.38 -2.38
C ILE A 253 -4.19 17.74 -3.39
N ARG A 254 -4.23 17.05 -4.54
CA ARG A 254 -5.19 17.32 -5.61
C ARG A 254 -6.12 16.15 -5.79
N ILE A 255 -7.39 16.47 -5.96
CA ILE A 255 -8.47 15.52 -6.19
C ILE A 255 -9.20 15.95 -7.47
N ASN A 256 -9.50 15.00 -8.35
CA ASN A 256 -10.27 15.24 -9.58
C ASN A 256 -11.79 15.23 -9.32
N GLU A 257 -12.58 15.45 -10.37
CA GLU A 257 -14.05 15.54 -10.27
C GLU A 257 -14.73 14.26 -9.75
N VAL A 258 -14.08 13.10 -9.90
CA VAL A 258 -14.59 11.80 -9.41
C VAL A 258 -14.10 11.46 -8.00
N GLY A 259 -13.40 12.37 -7.33
CA GLY A 259 -12.99 12.21 -5.94
C GLY A 259 -11.68 11.46 -5.74
N GLU A 260 -10.83 11.38 -6.76
CA GLU A 260 -9.54 10.67 -6.68
C GLU A 260 -8.34 11.58 -6.79
N HIS A 261 -7.23 11.18 -6.16
CA HIS A 261 -5.95 11.83 -6.38
C HIS A 261 -5.53 11.78 -7.85
N ASP A 262 -5.16 12.93 -8.41
CA ASP A 262 -4.80 13.06 -9.82
C ASP A 262 -3.95 14.31 -10.09
N PHE A 263 -3.35 14.36 -11.27
CA PHE A 263 -2.67 15.56 -11.77
C PHE A 263 -3.70 16.49 -12.41
N THR A 264 -4.17 17.47 -11.64
CA THR A 264 -5.12 18.50 -12.10
C THR A 264 -4.42 19.84 -12.33
N PRO A 265 -4.94 20.72 -13.21
CA PRO A 265 -4.39 22.06 -13.41
C PRO A 265 -4.52 22.89 -12.10
N PRO A 266 -3.56 23.80 -11.82
CA PRO A 266 -3.57 24.60 -10.60
C PRO A 266 -4.55 25.78 -10.67
N ASN A 267 -4.93 26.32 -9.51
CA ASN A 267 -5.66 27.60 -9.35
C ASN A 267 -6.97 27.68 -10.15
N ASP A 268 -7.75 26.60 -10.21
CA ASP A 268 -9.01 26.51 -10.95
C ASP A 268 -8.89 26.80 -12.47
N ALA A 269 -7.66 26.74 -13.02
CA ALA A 269 -7.41 26.89 -14.45
C ALA A 269 -7.77 25.61 -15.23
N THR A 270 -7.83 25.70 -16.56
CA THR A 270 -7.92 24.53 -17.45
C THR A 270 -6.56 24.20 -18.07
N TRP A 271 -6.40 22.99 -18.59
CA TRP A 271 -5.18 22.63 -19.34
C TRP A 271 -4.98 23.50 -20.59
N ASP A 272 -6.07 23.99 -21.21
CA ASP A 272 -6.00 24.90 -22.36
C ASP A 272 -5.43 26.28 -21.97
N ASP A 273 -5.66 26.74 -20.73
CA ASP A 273 -5.15 28.02 -20.24
C ASP A 273 -3.64 28.00 -20.00
N ILE A 274 -3.10 26.88 -19.51
CA ILE A 274 -1.69 26.78 -19.09
C ILE A 274 -0.81 26.05 -20.09
N GLY A 275 -1.37 25.19 -20.95
CA GLY A 275 -0.67 24.37 -21.94
C GLY A 275 0.16 23.24 -21.33
N SER A 276 1.14 23.56 -20.48
CA SER A 276 1.99 22.60 -19.78
C SER A 276 2.46 23.14 -18.43
N LEU A 277 2.75 22.23 -17.50
CA LEU A 277 3.12 22.54 -16.13
C LEU A 277 4.63 22.42 -15.91
N VAL A 278 5.18 23.36 -15.14
CA VAL A 278 6.50 23.22 -14.51
C VAL A 278 6.30 23.12 -13.00
N ILE A 279 6.76 22.02 -12.41
CA ILE A 279 6.75 21.79 -10.97
C ILE A 279 8.16 22.06 -10.45
N GLY A 280 8.31 23.17 -9.72
CA GLY A 280 9.60 23.61 -9.18
C GLY A 280 10.05 22.79 -7.96
N ALA A 281 11.19 23.16 -7.39
CA ALA A 281 11.68 22.53 -6.17
C ALA A 281 10.95 23.02 -4.92
N GLY A 282 10.80 22.15 -3.91
CA GLY A 282 10.38 22.53 -2.55
C GLY A 282 8.89 22.36 -2.25
N HIS A 283 8.11 21.82 -3.21
CA HIS A 283 6.74 21.39 -2.95
C HIS A 283 6.70 20.28 -1.89
N TYR A 284 7.63 19.32 -1.93
CA TYR A 284 7.69 18.25 -0.94
C TYR A 284 8.03 18.76 0.46
N SER A 285 9.03 19.64 0.58
CA SER A 285 9.37 20.27 1.87
C SER A 285 8.18 21.03 2.46
N ALA A 286 7.49 21.84 1.65
CA ALA A 286 6.29 22.56 2.07
C ALA A 286 5.14 21.62 2.45
N PHE A 287 5.02 20.49 1.74
CA PHE A 287 4.02 19.46 2.01
C PHE A 287 4.24 18.79 3.37
N ILE A 288 5.45 18.32 3.68
CA ILE A 288 5.73 17.65 4.96
C ILE A 288 5.73 18.60 6.16
N GLU A 289 6.02 19.89 5.95
CA GLU A 289 5.93 20.92 6.98
C GLU A 289 4.48 21.33 7.29
N ASN A 290 3.54 21.05 6.38
CA ASN A 290 2.13 21.42 6.53
C ASN A 290 1.49 20.73 7.75
N GLU A 291 0.78 21.50 8.57
CA GLU A 291 0.10 20.96 9.76
C GLU A 291 -1.01 19.96 9.42
N GLN A 292 -1.72 20.13 8.31
CA GLN A 292 -2.72 19.16 7.84
C GLN A 292 -2.07 17.84 7.39
N TYR A 293 -0.88 17.88 6.80
CA TYR A 293 -0.11 16.66 6.49
C TYR A 293 0.27 15.92 7.77
N LYS A 294 0.80 16.64 8.77
CA LYS A 294 1.13 16.04 10.09
C LYS A 294 -0.11 15.45 10.77
N ALA A 295 -1.25 16.14 10.68
CA ALA A 295 -2.52 15.64 11.19
C ALA A 295 -3.01 14.38 10.44
N LYS A 296 -2.85 14.34 9.11
CA LYS A 296 -3.10 13.13 8.30
C LYS A 296 -2.24 11.96 8.77
N LYS A 297 -0.92 12.12 8.85
CA LYS A 297 -0.01 11.05 9.29
C LYS A 297 -0.38 10.52 10.67
N LYS A 298 -0.70 11.40 11.61
CA LYS A 298 -1.17 11.00 12.95
C LYS A 298 -2.50 10.24 12.91
N ALA A 299 -3.45 10.69 12.10
CA ALA A 299 -4.73 10.01 11.94
C ALA A 299 -4.57 8.63 11.26
N ASP A 300 -3.60 8.49 10.35
CA ASP A 300 -3.29 7.22 9.67
C ASP A 300 -2.65 6.17 10.58
N GLU A 301 -2.13 6.51 11.76
CA GLU A 301 -1.47 5.55 12.66
C GLU A 301 -2.34 4.34 13.00
N VAL A 302 -3.66 4.52 13.14
CA VAL A 302 -4.60 3.43 13.43
C VAL A 302 -4.71 2.43 12.27
N SER A 303 -4.50 2.88 11.03
CA SER A 303 -4.65 2.05 9.82
C SER A 303 -3.70 0.86 9.78
N TYR A 304 -2.53 0.96 10.42
CA TYR A 304 -1.57 -0.15 10.50
C TYR A 304 -2.10 -1.34 11.33
N ALA A 305 -3.21 -1.20 12.06
CA ALA A 305 -3.90 -2.34 12.66
C ALA A 305 -4.49 -3.27 11.59
N TRP A 306 -4.94 -2.73 10.46
CA TRP A 306 -5.37 -3.51 9.30
C TRP A 306 -4.20 -4.31 8.70
N ASP A 307 -3.05 -3.67 8.53
CA ASP A 307 -1.83 -4.30 8.00
C ASP A 307 -1.41 -5.48 8.88
N ARG A 308 -1.34 -5.27 10.20
CA ARG A 308 -1.04 -6.34 11.16
C ARG A 308 -2.06 -7.47 11.14
N LEU A 309 -3.33 -7.16 10.90
CA LEU A 309 -4.37 -8.18 10.77
C LEU A 309 -4.16 -9.01 9.50
N ILE A 310 -3.85 -8.37 8.37
CA ILE A 310 -3.45 -9.07 7.15
C ILE A 310 -2.24 -9.97 7.42
N GLU A 311 -1.19 -9.41 8.04
CA GLU A 311 0.05 -10.14 8.35
C GLU A 311 -0.17 -11.32 9.28
N THR A 312 -1.14 -11.24 10.20
CA THR A 312 -1.52 -12.37 11.04
C THR A 312 -1.93 -13.57 10.19
N PHE A 313 -2.77 -13.34 9.18
CA PHE A 313 -3.17 -14.40 8.25
C PHE A 313 -2.03 -14.83 7.33
N THR A 314 -1.32 -13.89 6.71
CA THR A 314 -0.28 -14.23 5.73
C THR A 314 0.93 -14.92 6.35
N ASN A 315 1.28 -14.62 7.60
CA ASN A 315 2.33 -15.32 8.33
C ASN A 315 1.99 -16.81 8.49
N HIS A 316 0.73 -17.15 8.79
CA HIS A 316 0.28 -18.54 8.84
C HIS A 316 0.24 -19.19 7.45
N MET A 317 -0.14 -18.43 6.41
CA MET A 317 -0.15 -18.93 5.02
C MET A 317 1.26 -19.30 4.55
N LEU A 318 2.22 -18.39 4.75
CA LEU A 318 3.63 -18.56 4.40
C LEU A 318 4.32 -19.59 5.29
N GLY A 319 4.03 -19.59 6.60
CA GLY A 319 4.59 -20.52 7.57
C GLY A 319 4.05 -21.95 7.47
N GLY A 320 3.01 -22.17 6.67
CA GLY A 320 2.38 -23.49 6.52
C GLY A 320 1.55 -23.92 7.73
N THR A 321 1.08 -22.98 8.55
CA THR A 321 0.34 -23.26 9.79
C THR A 321 -1.14 -22.86 9.72
N SER A 322 -1.63 -22.43 8.55
CA SER A 322 -3.06 -22.23 8.34
C SER A 322 -3.81 -23.56 8.42
N ILE A 323 -4.90 -23.58 9.19
CA ILE A 323 -5.75 -24.75 9.39
C ILE A 323 -7.10 -24.50 8.70
N VAL A 324 -7.62 -25.50 8.00
CA VAL A 324 -8.94 -25.50 7.38
C VAL A 324 -9.90 -26.44 8.13
N LEU A 325 -11.20 -26.23 7.92
CA LEU A 325 -12.23 -27.08 8.52
C LEU A 325 -12.16 -28.53 7.98
N PRO A 326 -12.65 -29.52 8.76
CA PRO A 326 -12.76 -30.89 8.29
C PRO A 326 -13.49 -31.00 6.95
N GLY A 327 -12.90 -31.73 5.99
CA GLY A 327 -13.45 -31.93 4.64
C GLY A 327 -13.01 -30.90 3.60
N TYR A 328 -12.24 -29.89 3.98
CA TYR A 328 -11.62 -28.94 3.06
C TYR A 328 -10.13 -29.22 2.89
N ASN A 329 -9.61 -28.90 1.70
CA ASN A 329 -8.17 -28.90 1.44
C ASN A 329 -7.66 -27.47 1.47
N TYR A 330 -6.49 -27.25 2.08
CA TYR A 330 -5.86 -25.95 2.02
C TYR A 330 -5.43 -25.61 0.60
N SER A 331 -5.72 -24.38 0.18
CA SER A 331 -5.27 -23.76 -1.07
C SER A 331 -4.75 -22.37 -0.75
N LEU A 332 -3.49 -22.10 -1.14
CA LEU A 332 -2.90 -20.77 -0.93
C LEU A 332 -3.63 -19.74 -1.78
N ASN A 333 -3.92 -20.05 -3.05
CA ASN A 333 -4.61 -19.15 -3.97
C ASN A 333 -6.03 -18.81 -3.50
N ASP A 334 -6.75 -19.75 -2.90
CA ASP A 334 -8.09 -19.45 -2.36
C ASP A 334 -8.01 -18.63 -1.06
N SER A 335 -7.03 -18.92 -0.21
CA SER A 335 -6.82 -18.19 1.05
C SER A 335 -6.32 -16.76 0.80
N GLU A 336 -5.51 -16.58 -0.25
CA GLU A 336 -4.95 -15.30 -0.67
C GLU A 336 -6.04 -14.30 -1.08
N LYS A 337 -7.10 -14.75 -1.77
CA LYS A 337 -8.17 -13.86 -2.27
C LYS A 337 -8.73 -12.95 -1.17
N ALA A 338 -8.98 -13.52 0.01
CA ALA A 338 -9.56 -12.77 1.13
C ALA A 338 -8.62 -11.62 1.57
N VAL A 339 -7.36 -11.94 1.83
CA VAL A 339 -6.35 -10.98 2.29
C VAL A 339 -5.90 -10.03 1.17
N ARG A 340 -6.01 -10.42 -0.10
CA ARG A 340 -5.76 -9.55 -1.25
C ARG A 340 -6.73 -8.39 -1.29
N TYR A 341 -8.03 -8.66 -1.17
CA TYR A 341 -9.00 -7.56 -1.17
C TYR A 341 -8.85 -6.65 0.05
N MET A 342 -8.37 -7.18 1.17
CA MET A 342 -7.95 -6.35 2.32
C MET A 342 -6.73 -5.50 1.98
N ALA A 343 -5.74 -6.05 1.27
CA ALA A 343 -4.53 -5.34 0.85
C ALA A 343 -4.79 -4.29 -0.23
N LEU A 344 -5.81 -4.49 -1.07
CA LEU A 344 -6.23 -3.51 -2.09
C LEU A 344 -6.94 -2.27 -1.50
N GLN A 345 -7.15 -2.19 -0.19
CA GLN A 345 -7.67 -0.97 0.44
C GLN A 345 -6.55 0.07 0.56
N SER A 346 -6.83 1.31 0.14
CA SER A 346 -5.92 2.46 0.30
C SER A 346 -5.67 2.78 1.78
N ARG A 347 -4.59 3.51 2.08
CA ARG A 347 -4.20 3.86 3.45
C ARG A 347 -5.34 4.57 4.19
N TYR A 348 -6.02 5.48 3.51
CA TYR A 348 -7.14 6.23 4.08
C TYR A 348 -8.35 5.34 4.40
N ILE A 349 -8.64 4.35 3.56
CA ILE A 349 -9.76 3.41 3.79
C ILE A 349 -9.41 2.41 4.90
N ARG A 350 -8.15 1.94 4.94
CA ARG A 350 -7.63 1.12 6.05
C ARG A 350 -7.76 1.84 7.39
N ARG A 351 -7.66 3.18 7.44
CA ARG A 351 -7.93 3.99 8.65
C ARG A 351 -9.35 3.73 9.16
N SER A 352 -10.35 3.91 8.29
CA SER A 352 -11.77 3.70 8.61
C SER A 352 -12.05 2.27 9.07
N HIS A 353 -11.54 1.27 8.34
CA HIS A 353 -11.73 -0.13 8.70
C HIS A 353 -11.05 -0.50 10.01
N SER A 354 -9.87 0.05 10.28
CA SER A 354 -9.16 -0.18 11.55
C SER A 354 -9.92 0.42 12.73
N GLU A 355 -10.43 1.65 12.62
CA GLU A 355 -11.29 2.24 13.65
C GLU A 355 -12.54 1.39 13.89
N ALA A 356 -13.14 0.88 12.81
CA ALA A 356 -14.30 0.01 12.88
C ALA A 356 -13.98 -1.31 13.59
N ILE A 357 -12.86 -1.97 13.30
CA ILE A 357 -12.43 -3.21 13.95
C ILE A 357 -12.07 -2.96 15.41
N MET A 358 -11.28 -1.94 15.72
CA MET A 358 -10.88 -1.62 17.09
C MET A 358 -12.09 -1.31 17.97
N GLY A 359 -13.06 -0.56 17.43
CA GLY A 359 -14.34 -0.33 18.10
C GLY A 359 -15.14 -1.61 18.30
N ALA A 360 -15.14 -2.53 17.33
CA ALA A 360 -15.82 -3.82 17.45
C ALA A 360 -15.18 -4.72 18.53
N LEU A 361 -13.84 -4.79 18.57
CA LEU A 361 -13.08 -5.51 19.60
C LEU A 361 -13.34 -4.93 21.00
N SER A 362 -13.40 -3.59 21.13
CA SER A 362 -13.73 -2.95 22.40
C SER A 362 -15.13 -3.34 22.89
N ILE A 363 -16.14 -3.31 22.02
CA ILE A 363 -17.51 -3.72 22.36
C ILE A 363 -17.57 -5.22 22.67
N GLY A 364 -16.80 -6.04 21.95
CA GLY A 364 -16.69 -7.48 22.15
C GLY A 364 -16.17 -7.86 23.53
N ARG A 365 -15.44 -6.98 24.23
CA ARG A 365 -15.04 -7.21 25.63
C ARG A 365 -16.25 -7.29 26.57
N GLU A 366 -17.32 -6.56 26.27
CA GLU A 366 -18.51 -6.46 27.12
C GLU A 366 -19.64 -7.40 26.70
N ARG A 367 -19.67 -7.84 25.43
CA ARG A 367 -20.75 -8.66 24.86
C ARG A 367 -20.27 -10.06 24.51
N GLU A 368 -21.16 -11.05 24.57
CA GLU A 368 -20.84 -12.42 24.15
C GLU A 368 -20.57 -12.52 22.65
N MET A 369 -21.32 -11.73 21.86
CA MET A 369 -21.17 -11.62 20.42
C MET A 369 -21.40 -10.18 19.97
N PHE A 370 -20.63 -9.74 18.98
CA PHE A 370 -20.85 -8.47 18.30
C PHE A 370 -20.52 -8.59 16.82
N PHE A 371 -21.33 -7.94 15.98
CA PHE A 371 -21.19 -7.93 14.53
C PHE A 371 -21.13 -6.49 14.02
N ARG A 372 -20.27 -6.24 13.03
CA ARG A 372 -20.19 -4.97 12.31
C ARG A 372 -19.89 -5.21 10.83
N ALA A 373 -20.64 -4.57 9.94
CA ALA A 373 -20.30 -4.49 8.53
C ALA A 373 -19.74 -3.10 8.18
N MET A 374 -18.80 -3.07 7.25
CA MET A 374 -18.17 -1.90 6.66
C MET A 374 -18.45 -1.98 5.16
N LEU A 375 -19.45 -1.22 4.72
CA LEU A 375 -19.94 -1.24 3.34
C LEU A 375 -19.84 0.17 2.77
N ALA A 376 -19.26 0.31 1.59
CA ALA A 376 -19.31 1.55 0.82
C ALA A 376 -20.70 1.73 0.19
N SER A 377 -21.08 2.96 -0.15
CA SER A 377 -22.36 3.21 -0.82
C SER A 377 -22.32 2.68 -2.26
N PRO A 378 -23.47 2.35 -2.89
CA PRO A 378 -23.53 1.89 -4.28
C PRO A 378 -22.95 2.88 -5.29
N GLU A 379 -22.84 4.16 -4.95
CA GLU A 379 -22.29 5.21 -5.80
C GLU A 379 -20.77 5.36 -5.65
N SER A 380 -20.17 4.73 -4.63
CA SER A 380 -18.73 4.76 -4.42
C SER A 380 -18.00 3.91 -5.46
N ARG A 381 -16.80 4.34 -5.89
CA ARG A 381 -15.92 3.53 -6.74
C ARG A 381 -15.49 2.22 -6.07
N GLU A 382 -15.36 2.22 -4.74
CA GLU A 382 -14.95 1.06 -3.94
C GLU A 382 -16.15 0.27 -3.39
N ASN A 383 -17.26 0.26 -4.14
CA ASN A 383 -18.50 -0.41 -3.73
C ASN A 383 -18.50 -1.92 -3.96
N GLU A 384 -17.52 -2.48 -4.67
CA GLU A 384 -17.59 -3.88 -5.12
C GLU A 384 -17.31 -4.89 -4.01
N THR A 385 -16.55 -4.48 -2.98
CA THR A 385 -16.13 -5.34 -1.87
C THR A 385 -16.67 -4.83 -0.56
N GLY A 386 -17.45 -5.65 0.13
CA GLY A 386 -17.84 -5.40 1.52
C GLY A 386 -16.88 -6.06 2.50
N PHE A 387 -16.76 -5.50 3.70
CA PHE A 387 -16.07 -6.15 4.81
C PHE A 387 -17.01 -6.30 6.00
N PHE A 388 -16.86 -7.36 6.79
CA PHE A 388 -17.50 -7.44 8.09
C PHE A 388 -16.63 -8.12 9.12
N PHE A 389 -16.94 -7.85 10.37
CA PHE A 389 -16.18 -8.29 11.53
C PHE A 389 -17.12 -8.85 12.60
N ILE A 390 -16.77 -10.01 13.13
CA ILE A 390 -17.47 -10.69 14.23
C ILE A 390 -16.51 -10.83 15.40
N THR A 391 -16.97 -10.46 16.59
CA THR A 391 -16.36 -10.90 17.84
C THR A 391 -17.26 -11.93 18.50
N MET A 392 -16.69 -13.04 18.96
CA MET A 392 -17.43 -14.09 19.66
C MET A 392 -16.62 -14.61 20.83
N LYS A 393 -17.14 -14.52 22.06
CA LYS A 393 -16.43 -15.01 23.25
C LYS A 393 -16.36 -16.53 23.31
N TYR A 394 -15.21 -17.05 23.73
CA TYR A 394 -15.07 -18.44 24.12
C TYR A 394 -15.45 -18.60 25.59
N MET A 395 -16.65 -19.13 25.85
CA MET A 395 -17.24 -19.19 27.19
C MET A 395 -16.92 -20.51 27.89
N ASP A 396 -16.84 -20.52 29.23
CA ASP A 396 -16.45 -21.71 30.00
C ASP A 396 -17.33 -22.93 29.74
N TRP A 397 -18.64 -22.73 29.55
CA TRP A 397 -19.55 -23.84 29.25
C TRP A 397 -19.22 -24.53 27.91
N MET A 398 -18.58 -23.83 26.96
CA MET A 398 -18.16 -24.39 25.67
C MET A 398 -17.03 -25.41 25.85
N LYS A 399 -16.19 -25.28 26.89
CA LYS A 399 -15.16 -26.27 27.24
C LYS A 399 -15.80 -27.66 27.43
N SER A 400 -16.92 -27.71 28.15
CA SER A 400 -17.68 -28.95 28.38
C SER A 400 -18.49 -29.45 27.17
N ARG A 401 -18.66 -28.63 26.12
CA ARG A 401 -19.48 -28.94 24.93
C ARG A 401 -18.65 -29.09 23.66
N GLY A 402 -17.54 -29.81 23.75
CA GLY A 402 -16.66 -30.10 22.61
C GLY A 402 -15.52 -29.11 22.43
N GLY A 403 -15.31 -28.20 23.38
CA GLY A 403 -14.08 -27.43 23.48
C GLY A 403 -13.92 -26.40 22.37
N TYR A 404 -12.66 -26.09 22.08
CA TYR A 404 -12.28 -25.02 21.17
C TYR A 404 -12.60 -25.33 19.71
N GLU A 405 -12.46 -26.59 19.30
CA GLU A 405 -12.76 -27.03 17.93
C GLU A 405 -14.24 -26.79 17.56
N LYS A 406 -15.19 -27.21 18.41
CA LYS A 406 -16.61 -26.94 18.16
C LYS A 406 -16.96 -25.45 18.19
N TYR A 407 -16.26 -24.68 19.01
CA TYR A 407 -16.38 -23.23 19.02
C TYR A 407 -15.95 -22.63 17.67
N ARG A 408 -14.82 -23.04 17.10
CA ARG A 408 -14.35 -22.59 15.78
C ARG A 408 -15.30 -23.01 14.64
N ILE A 409 -15.85 -24.22 14.69
CA ILE A 409 -16.87 -24.68 13.74
C ILE A 409 -18.11 -23.77 13.81
N ALA A 410 -18.61 -23.48 15.02
CA ALA A 410 -19.75 -22.59 15.19
C ALA A 410 -19.46 -21.18 14.67
N ARG A 411 -18.29 -20.61 15.01
CA ARG A 411 -17.87 -19.28 14.54
C ARG A 411 -17.75 -19.21 13.01
N THR A 412 -17.25 -20.27 12.38
CA THR A 412 -17.19 -20.36 10.91
C THR A 412 -18.58 -20.41 10.29
N PHE A 413 -19.53 -21.11 10.91
CA PHE A 413 -20.92 -21.11 10.44
C PHE A 413 -21.54 -19.70 10.51
N TYR A 414 -21.32 -18.95 11.59
CA TYR A 414 -21.73 -17.54 11.66
C TYR A 414 -21.11 -16.70 10.53
N LEU A 415 -19.80 -16.82 10.29
CA LEU A 415 -19.10 -16.13 9.20
C LEU A 415 -19.76 -16.42 7.84
N GLN A 416 -19.97 -17.69 7.52
CA GLN A 416 -20.56 -18.12 6.25
C GLN A 416 -21.99 -17.57 6.09
N THR A 417 -22.85 -17.71 7.10
CA THR A 417 -24.23 -17.24 7.02
C THR A 417 -24.31 -15.72 6.89
N TYR A 418 -23.49 -14.95 7.63
CA TYR A 418 -23.43 -13.50 7.47
C TYR A 418 -22.96 -13.10 6.07
N ALA A 419 -21.92 -13.74 5.53
CA ALA A 419 -21.42 -13.44 4.19
C ALA A 419 -22.52 -13.63 3.13
N GLN A 420 -23.20 -14.78 3.15
CA GLN A 420 -24.29 -15.08 2.22
C GLN A 420 -25.47 -14.10 2.38
N ALA A 421 -25.87 -13.83 3.62
CA ALA A 421 -27.00 -12.95 3.89
C ALA A 421 -26.73 -11.49 3.49
N LEU A 422 -25.49 -11.01 3.65
CA LEU A 422 -25.09 -9.68 3.21
C LEU A 422 -25.06 -9.57 1.68
N LEU A 423 -24.55 -10.59 0.98
CA LEU A 423 -24.57 -10.63 -0.48
C LEU A 423 -25.99 -10.66 -1.07
N ILE A 424 -26.92 -11.37 -0.42
CA ILE A 424 -28.35 -11.35 -0.79
C ILE A 424 -28.95 -9.96 -0.53
N LYS A 425 -28.63 -9.34 0.61
CA LYS A 425 -29.21 -8.05 1.02
C LYS A 425 -28.67 -6.89 0.18
N TYR A 426 -27.42 -6.95 -0.25
CA TYR A 426 -26.72 -5.89 -0.97
C TYR A 426 -26.24 -6.39 -2.34
N PRO A 427 -27.15 -6.44 -3.34
CA PRO A 427 -26.87 -7.08 -4.63
C PRO A 427 -25.79 -6.38 -5.47
N TYR A 428 -25.45 -5.12 -5.17
CA TYR A 428 -24.38 -4.38 -5.85
C TYR A 428 -22.98 -4.86 -5.47
N LEU A 429 -22.81 -5.53 -4.32
CA LEU A 429 -21.54 -6.11 -3.94
C LEU A 429 -21.18 -7.24 -4.91
N LYS A 430 -19.95 -7.24 -5.42
CA LYS A 430 -19.39 -8.40 -6.15
C LYS A 430 -18.87 -9.45 -5.20
N ARG A 431 -18.44 -9.05 -4.01
CA ARG A 431 -17.80 -9.94 -3.02
C ARG A 431 -17.85 -9.37 -1.62
N ILE A 432 -17.61 -10.23 -0.64
CA ILE A 432 -17.51 -9.85 0.76
C ILE A 432 -16.41 -10.64 1.47
N VAL A 433 -15.67 -9.97 2.35
CA VAL A 433 -14.68 -10.57 3.24
C VAL A 433 -15.16 -10.45 4.69
N GLY A 434 -15.21 -11.58 5.38
CA GLY A 434 -15.61 -11.65 6.78
C GLY A 434 -14.48 -12.12 7.66
N ILE A 435 -14.29 -11.48 8.80
CA ILE A 435 -13.28 -11.87 9.79
C ILE A 435 -13.97 -12.12 11.13
N ALA A 436 -13.62 -13.20 11.80
CA ALA A 436 -14.12 -13.49 13.14
C ALA A 436 -12.98 -13.88 14.07
N MET A 437 -13.02 -13.34 15.28
CA MET A 437 -12.06 -13.70 16.33
C MET A 437 -12.65 -13.51 17.73
N GLU A 438 -11.97 -14.03 18.74
CA GLU A 438 -12.25 -13.69 20.13
C GLU A 438 -11.98 -12.20 20.39
N PRO A 439 -12.75 -11.57 21.29
CA PRO A 439 -12.31 -10.29 21.84
C PRO A 439 -10.97 -10.48 22.59
N PRO A 440 -10.17 -9.41 22.74
CA PRO A 440 -8.90 -9.49 23.46
C PRO A 440 -9.09 -9.83 24.95
N ASP A 441 -8.00 -10.21 25.61
CA ASP A 441 -7.89 -10.44 27.06
C ASP A 441 -8.76 -11.59 27.62
N GLN A 442 -8.99 -12.66 26.83
CA GLN A 442 -9.73 -13.87 27.29
C GLN A 442 -8.84 -14.91 28.00
N GLY A 443 -7.51 -14.73 28.03
CA GLY A 443 -6.59 -15.53 28.85
C GLY A 443 -6.24 -16.94 28.36
N GLY A 444 -6.69 -17.36 27.16
CA GLY A 444 -6.52 -18.73 26.65
C GLY A 444 -5.91 -18.87 25.24
N GLY A 445 -5.28 -17.82 24.73
CA GLY A 445 -4.98 -17.69 23.29
C GLY A 445 -6.19 -17.22 22.48
N ALA A 446 -5.98 -16.86 21.22
CA ALA A 446 -7.02 -16.45 20.27
C ALA A 446 -6.74 -17.08 18.91
N SER A 447 -7.78 -17.19 18.08
CA SER A 447 -7.64 -17.55 16.67
C SER A 447 -8.52 -16.67 15.81
N GLU A 448 -8.05 -16.44 14.60
CA GLU A 448 -8.71 -15.64 13.60
C GLU A 448 -9.21 -16.55 12.48
N ASP A 449 -10.51 -16.48 12.20
CA ASP A 449 -11.11 -17.13 11.03
C ASP A 449 -11.44 -16.05 9.99
N ILE A 450 -11.21 -16.37 8.71
CA ILE A 450 -11.52 -15.49 7.58
C ILE A 450 -12.36 -16.23 6.56
N VAL A 451 -13.34 -15.53 5.98
CA VAL A 451 -14.16 -16.03 4.88
C VAL A 451 -14.11 -15.04 3.74
N TYR A 452 -14.04 -15.59 2.53
CA TYR A 452 -14.26 -14.87 1.28
C TYR A 452 -15.47 -15.49 0.58
N ALA A 453 -16.39 -14.64 0.12
CA ALA A 453 -17.53 -15.08 -0.68
C ALA A 453 -17.77 -14.11 -1.84
N GLU A 454 -18.08 -14.66 -3.00
CA GLU A 454 -18.47 -13.89 -4.19
C GLU A 454 -19.97 -13.89 -4.37
N GLN A 455 -20.46 -12.84 -5.02
CA GLN A 455 -21.84 -12.73 -5.44
C GLN A 455 -22.16 -13.80 -6.49
N ILE A 456 -23.30 -14.45 -6.32
CA ILE A 456 -23.80 -15.46 -7.24
C ILE A 456 -25.23 -15.16 -7.67
N GLU A 457 -25.71 -15.87 -8.69
CA GLU A 457 -27.13 -15.96 -8.94
C GLU A 457 -27.79 -16.83 -7.87
N TRP A 458 -28.38 -16.17 -6.87
CA TRP A 458 -29.12 -16.86 -5.83
C TRP A 458 -30.41 -17.45 -6.40
N THR A 459 -30.70 -18.71 -6.08
CA THR A 459 -32.02 -19.32 -6.36
C THR A 459 -33.03 -19.00 -5.26
N HIS A 460 -34.30 -19.40 -5.44
CA HIS A 460 -35.30 -19.31 -4.39
C HIS A 460 -34.92 -20.18 -3.18
N ASP A 461 -34.50 -21.42 -3.44
CA ASP A 461 -34.07 -22.38 -2.42
C ASP A 461 -32.85 -21.88 -1.63
N ASP A 462 -31.89 -21.23 -2.29
CA ASP A 462 -30.75 -20.62 -1.59
C ASP A 462 -31.19 -19.52 -0.64
N ARG A 463 -32.12 -18.65 -1.05
CA ARG A 463 -32.65 -17.59 -0.19
C ARG A 463 -33.39 -18.17 1.01
N GLU A 464 -34.24 -19.17 0.79
CA GLU A 464 -34.95 -19.83 1.89
C GLU A 464 -33.99 -20.50 2.88
N ARG A 465 -32.94 -21.17 2.39
CA ARG A 465 -31.91 -21.78 3.23
C ARG A 465 -31.20 -20.73 4.08
N VAL A 466 -30.69 -19.67 3.46
CA VAL A 466 -29.99 -18.60 4.17
C VAL A 466 -30.91 -17.89 5.19
N LEU A 467 -32.19 -17.70 4.86
CA LEU A 467 -33.17 -17.14 5.80
C LEU A 467 -33.38 -18.05 7.02
N LYS A 468 -33.55 -19.36 6.81
CA LYS A 468 -33.67 -20.35 7.91
C LYS A 468 -32.41 -20.36 8.78
N ASP A 469 -31.23 -20.30 8.18
CA ASP A 469 -29.96 -20.24 8.91
C ASP A 469 -29.85 -18.92 9.71
N CYS A 470 -30.27 -17.79 9.12
CA CYS A 470 -30.31 -16.51 9.82
C CYS A 470 -31.25 -16.51 11.03
N GLU A 471 -32.43 -17.13 10.89
CA GLU A 471 -33.41 -17.30 11.98
C GLU A 471 -32.85 -18.20 13.10
N ALA A 472 -32.26 -19.34 12.73
CA ALA A 472 -31.65 -20.28 13.67
C ALA A 472 -30.52 -19.64 14.49
N LEU A 473 -29.72 -18.78 13.86
CA LEU A 473 -28.64 -18.04 14.50
C LEU A 473 -29.08 -16.72 15.14
N SER A 474 -30.34 -16.31 14.95
CA SER A 474 -30.86 -15.01 15.39
C SER A 474 -30.03 -13.80 14.91
N ILE A 475 -29.50 -13.88 13.70
CA ILE A 475 -28.68 -12.83 13.06
C ILE A 475 -29.49 -12.00 12.07
N MET A 476 -28.84 -11.05 11.38
CA MET A 476 -29.47 -10.18 10.36
C MET A 476 -30.70 -9.38 10.85
N LYS A 477 -30.81 -9.15 12.17
CA LYS A 477 -31.74 -8.18 12.76
C LYS A 477 -31.46 -6.78 12.18
N PRO A 478 -32.43 -5.84 12.24
CA PRO A 478 -32.26 -4.49 11.72
C PRO A 478 -30.93 -3.86 12.18
N PHE A 479 -30.13 -3.42 11.22
CA PHE A 479 -28.82 -2.84 11.51
C PHE A 479 -28.96 -1.38 11.96
N LYS A 480 -28.13 -0.99 12.92
CA LYS A 480 -27.90 0.43 13.21
C LYS A 480 -26.83 0.94 12.25
N GLU A 481 -27.24 1.73 11.28
CA GLU A 481 -26.34 2.35 10.32
C GLU A 481 -25.68 3.60 10.91
N ILE A 482 -24.38 3.75 10.67
CA ILE A 482 -23.59 4.90 11.12
C ILE A 482 -22.75 5.34 9.93
N PRO A 483 -23.02 6.52 9.33
CA PRO A 483 -22.20 7.01 8.24
C PRO A 483 -20.81 7.36 8.75
N TYR A 484 -19.78 6.88 8.04
CA TYR A 484 -18.41 7.30 8.29
C TYR A 484 -18.20 8.73 7.75
N ARG A 485 -17.62 9.62 8.56
CA ARG A 485 -17.40 11.04 8.24
C ARG A 485 -15.93 11.43 8.35
N GLY A 486 -15.02 10.49 8.13
CA GLY A 486 -13.60 10.80 8.10
C GLY A 486 -13.27 11.79 6.98
N MET A 487 -12.14 12.47 7.13
CA MET A 487 -11.47 13.22 6.07
C MET A 487 -10.03 12.72 5.96
N GLU A 488 -9.53 12.58 4.74
CA GLU A 488 -8.17 12.11 4.51
C GLU A 488 -7.14 13.03 5.16
N PHE A 489 -7.31 14.34 4.93
CA PHE A 489 -6.59 15.43 5.59
C PHE A 489 -7.52 16.08 6.63
N PRO A 490 -7.41 15.71 7.93
CA PRO A 490 -8.24 16.29 8.96
C PRO A 490 -8.06 17.81 9.09
N GLU A 491 -9.14 18.51 9.42
CA GLU A 491 -9.07 19.94 9.74
C GLU A 491 -8.21 20.14 11.00
N VAL A 492 -7.17 20.97 10.87
CA VAL A 492 -6.37 21.41 12.02
C VAL A 492 -7.03 22.67 12.55
N SER A 493 -7.45 22.64 13.81
CA SER A 493 -7.91 23.85 14.48
C SER A 493 -6.75 24.85 14.46
N LYS A 494 -6.90 25.95 13.70
CA LYS A 494 -6.02 27.09 13.87
C LYS A 494 -6.23 27.51 15.31
N SER A 495 -5.25 27.24 16.18
CA SER A 495 -5.21 27.85 17.49
C SER A 495 -5.44 29.34 17.23
N GLN A 496 -6.58 29.86 17.69
CA GLN A 496 -6.79 31.30 17.68
C GLN A 496 -5.51 31.87 18.28
N GLU A 497 -4.77 32.65 17.51
CA GLU A 497 -3.79 33.55 18.10
C GLU A 497 -4.55 34.21 19.24
N VAL A 498 -4.13 33.89 20.47
CA VAL A 498 -4.58 34.62 21.65
C VAL A 498 -4.08 36.02 21.36
N THR A 499 -4.95 36.81 20.74
CA THR A 499 -4.86 38.25 20.70
C THR A 499 -4.95 38.60 22.17
N GLN A 500 -3.79 38.61 22.83
CA GLN A 500 -3.62 39.20 24.13
C GLN A 500 -4.27 40.55 23.98
N ASN A 501 -5.39 40.70 24.69
CA ASN A 501 -6.21 41.88 24.71
C ASN A 501 -5.28 42.99 25.23
N ARG A 502 -4.54 43.63 24.32
CA ARG A 502 -3.58 44.68 24.63
C ARG A 502 -4.44 45.86 24.99
N GLY A 503 -4.69 45.96 26.29
CA GLY A 503 -5.50 46.96 26.96
C GLY A 503 -5.48 48.32 26.28
N ASN A 504 -6.62 49.01 26.34
CA ASN A 504 -6.85 50.27 25.63
C ASN A 504 -5.70 51.26 25.89
N ARG A 505 -5.40 52.16 24.94
CA ARG A 505 -4.24 53.07 24.95
C ARG A 505 -3.98 53.77 26.30
N ARG A 506 -5.02 53.97 27.09
CA ARG A 506 -4.98 54.52 28.46
C ARG A 506 -4.27 53.59 29.45
N GLU A 507 -4.51 52.29 29.41
CA GLU A 507 -3.89 51.27 30.27
C GLU A 507 -2.41 51.10 29.94
N ARG A 508 -2.05 51.07 28.65
CA ARG A 508 -0.64 51.07 28.21
C ARG A 508 0.14 52.30 28.69
N ARG A 509 -0.49 53.48 28.71
CA ARG A 509 0.13 54.71 29.24
C ARG A 509 0.28 54.67 30.75
N ALA A 510 -0.69 54.11 31.48
CA ALA A 510 -0.63 53.97 32.93
C ALA A 510 0.48 52.98 33.36
N GLU A 511 0.65 51.89 32.62
CA GLU A 511 1.70 50.91 32.88
C GLU A 511 3.10 51.45 32.55
N ALA A 512 3.26 52.15 31.43
CA ALA A 512 4.50 52.84 31.10
C ALA A 512 4.88 53.91 32.14
N ALA A 513 3.89 54.65 32.69
CA ALA A 513 4.12 55.60 33.78
C ALA A 513 4.54 54.92 35.09
N ARG A 514 3.94 53.77 35.44
CA ARG A 514 4.34 52.97 36.62
C ARG A 514 5.77 52.46 36.50
N ILE A 515 6.17 51.97 35.32
CA ILE A 515 7.53 51.50 35.07
C ILE A 515 8.54 52.66 35.15
N ARG A 516 8.19 53.85 34.65
CA ARG A 516 9.04 55.05 34.73
C ARG A 516 9.25 55.52 36.18
N ASN A 517 8.20 55.51 36.99
CA ASN A 517 8.30 55.89 38.41
C ASN A 517 9.08 54.89 39.26
N ARG A 518 9.06 53.59 38.91
CA ARG A 518 9.92 52.58 39.55
C ARG A 518 11.40 52.77 39.23
N ARG A 519 11.74 53.24 38.02
CA ARG A 519 13.14 53.52 37.63
C ARG A 519 13.69 54.81 38.25
N SER A 520 12.87 55.83 38.51
CA SER A 520 13.32 57.07 39.15
C SER A 520 13.51 56.96 40.67
N SER A 521 12.89 55.97 41.32
CA SER A 521 13.00 55.73 42.76
C SER A 521 14.12 54.74 43.14
N GLY A 522 14.69 54.02 42.17
CA GLY A 522 15.84 53.12 42.38
C GLY A 522 17.22 53.79 42.31
N ASN A 523 17.31 55.06 41.87
CA ASN A 523 18.58 55.77 41.64
C ASN A 523 18.92 56.82 42.72
N ARG A 524 18.41 56.65 43.95
CA ARG A 524 18.74 57.53 45.10
C ARG A 524 19.39 56.81 46.28
N PHE A 525 19.82 55.57 46.09
CA PHE A 525 20.64 54.82 47.05
C PHE A 525 21.77 54.13 46.31
N GLU A 526 22.70 54.92 45.77
CA GLU A 526 24.11 54.59 45.51
C GLU A 526 24.81 55.83 44.93
N ALA A 527 25.80 56.34 45.68
CA ALA A 527 26.62 57.55 45.49
C ALA A 527 26.00 58.91 45.85
#